data_AF-A0A6A6LP44-F1
#
_entry.id   AF-A0A6A6LP44-F1
#
_cell.length_a   1.000
_cell.length_b   1.000
_cell.length_c   1.000
_cell.angle_alpha   90.00
_cell.angle_beta   90.00
_cell.angle_gamma   90.00
#
_symmetry.space_group_name_H-M   'P 1'
#
loop_
_entity.id
_entity.type
_entity.pdbx_description
1 polymer ?
#
loop_
_entity_poly.entity_id
_entity_poly.type
_entity_poly.pdbx_seq_one_letter_code
_entity_poly.pdbx_strand_id
1 'polypeptide(L)'
;MCQLDEYLQHLQKASKDYRAITGTNGVPSLSLVELTQEHMRKIEALRVKIRLKEEKVEREMERQQVAVVDKKMVELVRLVLRVKNGEQVRQAEGLVHVALEGVMAGLEKVMKATGCVRLRTLKGVLDVLSPLQCVEFLAGIGMLQILLRQWGKKMVSTIN
;
A
#
# COMPACT_ATOMS: atom_id res chain seq x y z
N MET A 1 20.37 5.13 -7.52
CA MET A 1 20.43 4.60 -6.13
C MET A 1 19.90 5.59 -5.08
N CYS A 2 20.11 6.90 -5.21
CA CYS A 2 19.67 7.90 -4.22
C CYS A 2 18.14 8.04 -4.00
N GLN A 3 17.31 7.75 -5.02
CA GLN A 3 15.85 7.92 -4.90
C GLN A 3 15.19 6.86 -3.99
N LEU A 4 15.79 5.68 -3.85
CA LEU A 4 15.23 4.63 -3.00
C LEU A 4 15.49 4.93 -1.52
N ASP A 5 16.67 5.48 -1.20
CA ASP A 5 17.01 5.92 0.16
C ASP A 5 16.14 7.11 0.60
N GLU A 6 15.88 8.09 -0.27
CA GLU A 6 14.94 9.18 0.03
C GLU A 6 13.53 8.64 0.29
N TYR A 7 13.04 7.71 -0.54
CA TYR A 7 11.72 7.11 -0.35
C TYR A 7 11.61 6.33 0.97
N LEU A 8 12.64 5.56 1.33
CA LEU A 8 12.74 4.85 2.61
C LEU A 8 12.79 5.81 3.79
N GLN A 9 13.54 6.92 3.67
CA GLN A 9 13.61 7.95 4.70
C GLN A 9 12.26 8.66 4.89
N HIS A 10 11.55 8.97 3.80
CA HIS A 10 10.20 9.55 3.87
C HIS A 10 9.20 8.60 4.54
N LEU A 11 9.25 7.31 4.22
CA LEU A 11 8.39 6.29 4.85
C LEU A 11 8.71 6.13 6.34
N GLN A 12 9.99 6.12 6.73
CA GLN A 12 10.41 6.05 8.12
C GLN A 12 10.00 7.31 8.91
N LYS A 13 10.09 8.48 8.27
CA LYS A 13 9.67 9.75 8.85
C LYS A 13 8.14 9.78 9.04
N ALA A 14 7.37 9.39 8.03
CA ALA A 14 5.92 9.27 8.13
C ALA A 14 5.48 8.26 9.22
N SER A 15 6.21 7.14 9.38
CA SER A 15 5.97 6.15 10.43
C SER A 15 6.26 6.70 11.84
N LYS A 16 7.35 7.46 11.99
CA LYS A 16 7.68 8.14 13.26
C LYS A 16 6.67 9.23 13.59
N ASP A 17 6.26 10.03 12.61
CA ASP A 17 5.30 11.11 12.78
C ASP A 17 3.91 10.55 13.12
N TYR A 18 3.51 9.44 12.50
CA TYR A 18 2.31 8.71 12.86
C TYR A 18 2.35 8.21 14.31
N ARG A 19 3.47 7.61 14.75
CA ARG A 19 3.66 7.13 16.13
C ARG A 19 3.65 8.26 17.18
N ALA A 20 4.18 9.42 16.83
CA ALA A 20 4.21 10.59 17.71
C ALA A 20 2.80 11.20 17.91
N ILE A 21 1.93 11.10 16.91
CA ILE A 21 0.56 11.64 16.94
C ILE A 21 -0.43 10.64 17.54
N THR A 22 -0.24 9.33 17.34
CA THR A 22 -0.99 8.28 18.05
C THR A 22 -0.51 8.09 19.48
N GLY A 23 -0.07 9.16 20.16
CA GLY A 23 0.47 9.12 21.51
C GLY A 23 -0.27 8.08 22.35
N THR A 24 0.49 7.16 22.94
CA THR A 24 0.00 5.99 23.70
C THR A 24 -0.76 6.35 24.98
N ASN A 25 -1.38 7.53 25.02
CA ASN A 25 -2.06 8.12 26.17
C ASN A 25 -3.51 8.49 25.81
N GLY A 26 -4.20 7.68 24.99
CA GLY A 26 -5.57 8.02 24.58
C GLY A 26 -6.25 7.12 23.55
N VAL A 27 -5.60 6.10 23.00
CA VAL A 27 -6.37 4.90 22.68
C VAL A 27 -6.75 4.39 24.08
N PRO A 28 -8.05 4.24 24.44
CA PRO A 28 -8.35 3.37 25.57
C PRO A 28 -7.50 2.15 25.29
N SER A 29 -6.64 1.73 26.22
CA SER A 29 -6.17 0.35 26.16
C SER A 29 -7.43 -0.42 25.88
N LEU A 30 -7.60 -0.89 24.63
CA LEU A 30 -8.74 -1.71 24.27
C LEU A 30 -8.54 -2.77 25.31
N SER A 31 -9.39 -2.78 26.34
CA SER A 31 -9.41 -3.80 27.35
C SER A 31 -9.99 -4.96 26.57
N LEU A 32 -9.17 -5.46 25.65
CA LEU A 32 -9.37 -6.59 24.81
C LEU A 32 -9.27 -7.68 25.86
N VAL A 33 -10.42 -7.87 26.51
CA VAL A 33 -10.67 -8.84 27.56
C VAL A 33 -9.79 -10.02 27.25
N GLU A 34 -8.85 -10.27 28.15
CA GLU A 34 -7.66 -11.12 28.00
C GLU A 34 -7.74 -12.03 26.78
N LEU A 35 -7.03 -11.67 25.70
CA LEU A 35 -6.89 -12.58 24.57
C LEU A 35 -6.29 -13.87 25.11
N THR A 36 -7.06 -14.96 25.01
CA THR A 36 -6.56 -16.27 25.42
C THR A 36 -5.26 -16.57 24.67
N GLN A 37 -4.35 -17.32 25.30
CA GLN A 37 -3.11 -17.78 24.67
C GLN A 37 -3.37 -18.47 23.32
N GLU A 38 -4.52 -19.14 23.19
CA GLU A 38 -4.95 -19.77 21.95
C GLU A 38 -5.33 -18.75 20.86
N HIS A 39 -6.03 -17.67 21.21
CA HIS A 39 -6.32 -16.59 20.26
C HIS A 39 -5.03 -15.94 19.76
N MET A 40 -4.05 -15.71 20.64
CA MET A 40 -2.76 -15.15 20.25
C MET A 40 -1.99 -16.07 19.29
N ARG A 41 -1.96 -17.38 19.56
CA ARG A 41 -1.33 -18.36 18.64
C ARG A 41 -1.99 -18.36 17.27
N LYS A 42 -3.34 -18.34 17.22
CA LYS A 42 -4.10 -18.29 15.95
C LYS A 42 -3.83 -16.99 15.18
N ILE A 43 -3.77 -15.85 15.88
CA ILE A 43 -3.46 -14.54 15.29
C ILE A 43 -2.03 -14.53 14.72
N GLU A 44 -1.04 -15.07 15.43
CA GLU A 44 0.34 -15.09 14.92
C GLU A 44 0.48 -16.04 13.71
N ALA A 45 -0.17 -17.21 13.73
CA ALA A 45 -0.23 -18.10 12.57
C ALA A 45 -0.87 -17.43 11.35
N LEU A 46 -1.97 -16.68 11.57
CA LEU A 46 -2.61 -15.88 10.53
C LEU A 46 -1.66 -14.81 9.99
N ARG A 47 -0.96 -14.08 10.88
CA ARG A 47 0.00 -13.03 10.51
C ARG A 47 1.10 -13.55 9.61
N VAL A 48 1.71 -14.70 9.94
CA VAL A 48 2.74 -15.32 9.09
C VAL A 48 2.18 -15.67 7.70
N LYS A 49 0.96 -16.24 7.64
CA LYS A 49 0.30 -16.58 6.38
C LYS A 49 -0.04 -15.34 5.53
N ILE A 50 -0.46 -14.25 6.16
CA ILE A 50 -0.76 -12.99 5.50
C ILE A 50 0.53 -12.34 4.98
N ARG A 51 1.61 -12.34 5.77
CA ARG A 51 2.90 -11.76 5.38
C ARG A 51 3.44 -12.35 4.07
N LEU A 52 3.37 -13.67 3.90
CA LEU A 52 3.74 -14.33 2.63
C LEU A 52 2.91 -13.85 1.43
N LYS A 53 1.65 -13.47 1.66
CA LYS A 53 0.77 -12.94 0.61
C LYS A 53 1.05 -11.47 0.32
N GLU A 54 1.36 -10.69 1.36
CA GLU A 54 1.81 -9.30 1.23
C GLU A 54 3.10 -9.24 0.42
N GLU A 55 4.10 -10.08 0.73
CA GLU A 55 5.36 -10.18 -0.02
C GLU A 55 5.15 -10.54 -1.49
N LYS A 56 4.10 -11.30 -1.82
CA LYS A 56 3.75 -11.61 -3.22
C LYS A 56 3.16 -10.38 -3.93
N VAL A 57 2.31 -9.62 -3.24
CA VAL A 57 1.73 -8.37 -3.75
C VAL A 57 2.83 -7.32 -3.96
N GLU A 58 3.75 -7.19 -3.00
CA GLU A 58 4.87 -6.26 -3.06
C GLU A 58 5.79 -6.56 -4.24
N ARG A 59 6.21 -7.81 -4.42
CA ARG A 59 7.00 -8.22 -5.59
C ARG A 59 6.31 -7.94 -6.92
N GLU A 60 5.00 -8.09 -6.99
CA GLU A 60 4.26 -7.76 -8.22
C GLU A 60 4.19 -6.24 -8.43
N MET A 61 4.04 -5.46 -7.36
CA MET A 61 4.11 -4.00 -7.42
C MET A 61 5.49 -3.52 -7.90
N GLU A 62 6.58 -4.11 -7.41
CA GLU A 62 7.95 -3.83 -7.88
C GLU A 62 8.10 -4.13 -9.37
N ARG A 63 7.59 -5.27 -9.85
CA ARG A 63 7.60 -5.60 -11.28
C ARG A 63 6.87 -4.56 -12.12
N GLN A 64 5.70 -4.10 -11.67
CA GLN A 64 4.96 -3.06 -12.37
C GLN A 64 5.70 -1.71 -12.37
N GLN A 65 6.38 -1.36 -11.26
CA GLN A 65 7.21 -0.16 -11.20
C GLN A 65 8.39 -0.22 -12.17
N VAL A 66 9.08 -1.36 -12.27
CA VAL A 66 10.17 -1.55 -13.24
C VAL A 66 9.65 -1.41 -14.67
N ALA A 67 8.50 -2.02 -14.99
CA ALA A 67 7.89 -1.90 -16.31
C ALA A 67 7.54 -0.45 -16.70
N VAL A 68 7.13 0.38 -15.72
CA VAL A 68 6.91 1.83 -15.94
C VAL A 68 8.22 2.55 -16.26
N VAL A 69 9.32 2.19 -15.59
CA VAL A 69 10.63 2.81 -15.82
C VAL A 69 11.15 2.46 -17.22
N ASP A 70 11.09 1.19 -17.61
CA ASP A 70 11.48 0.74 -18.95
C ASP A 70 10.70 1.49 -20.04
N LYS A 71 9.40 1.68 -19.84
CA LYS A 71 8.55 2.48 -20.72
C LYS A 71 9.06 3.94 -20.84
N LYS A 72 9.39 4.59 -19.73
CA LYS A 72 9.92 5.97 -19.76
C LYS A 72 11.24 6.05 -20.53
N MET A 73 12.08 5.01 -20.45
CA MET A 73 13.31 4.93 -21.23
C MET A 73 13.02 4.85 -22.75
N VAL A 74 12.01 4.07 -23.15
CA VAL A 74 11.55 4.00 -24.56
C VAL A 74 11.02 5.36 -25.04
N GLU A 75 10.22 6.05 -24.23
CA GLU A 75 9.72 7.39 -24.55
C GLU A 75 10.86 8.41 -24.70
N LEU A 76 11.87 8.36 -23.83
CA LEU A 76 13.08 9.20 -23.92
C LEU A 76 13.89 8.92 -25.19
N VAL A 77 14.15 7.65 -25.53
CA VAL A 77 14.84 7.26 -26.78
C VAL A 77 14.09 7.80 -28.00
N ARG A 78 12.76 7.72 -27.99
CA ARG A 78 11.92 8.24 -29.06
C ARG A 78 11.98 9.76 -29.18
N LEU A 79 11.98 10.49 -28.07
CA LEU A 79 12.21 11.94 -28.05
C LEU A 79 13.56 12.30 -28.67
N VAL A 80 14.62 11.58 -28.30
CA VAL A 80 15.97 11.77 -28.87
C VAL A 80 15.98 11.50 -30.39
N LEU A 81 15.28 10.47 -30.87
CA LEU A 81 15.14 10.18 -32.30
C LEU A 81 14.33 11.23 -33.06
N ARG A 82 13.24 11.78 -32.48
CA ARG A 82 12.46 12.86 -33.08
C ARG A 82 13.30 14.13 -33.27
N VAL A 83 14.10 14.49 -32.26
CA VAL A 83 15.03 15.62 -32.33
C VAL A 83 16.09 15.42 -33.44
N LYS A 84 16.50 14.16 -33.68
CA LYS A 84 17.49 13.83 -34.72
C LYS A 84 16.93 13.74 -36.14
N ASN A 85 15.71 13.22 -36.33
CA ASN A 85 15.25 12.76 -37.65
C ASN A 85 14.11 13.56 -38.29
N GLY A 86 13.54 14.59 -37.63
CA GLY A 86 12.45 15.36 -38.25
C GLY A 86 11.18 14.54 -38.56
N GLU A 87 10.93 13.50 -37.75
CA GLU A 87 9.73 12.65 -37.65
C GLU A 87 9.70 11.30 -38.41
N GLN A 88 9.55 10.20 -37.66
CA GLN A 88 8.59 9.11 -37.91
C GLN A 88 8.14 8.55 -36.56
N VAL A 89 6.87 8.82 -36.26
CA VAL A 89 6.36 8.81 -34.88
C VAL A 89 5.39 7.67 -34.62
N ARG A 90 4.61 7.24 -35.61
CA ARG A 90 3.38 6.47 -35.41
C ARG A 90 3.59 5.04 -34.87
N GLN A 91 4.65 4.34 -35.28
CA GLN A 91 4.91 2.96 -34.84
C GLN A 91 5.30 2.87 -33.36
N ALA A 92 6.13 3.81 -32.89
CA ALA A 92 6.51 3.88 -31.49
C ALA A 92 5.37 4.40 -30.59
N GLU A 93 4.34 5.04 -31.15
CA GLU A 93 3.12 5.44 -30.45
C GLU A 93 2.25 4.23 -30.10
N GLY A 94 2.07 3.30 -31.05
CA GLY A 94 1.36 2.05 -30.83
C GLY A 94 2.04 1.17 -29.77
N LEU A 95 3.37 1.06 -29.81
CA LEU A 95 4.13 0.27 -28.81
C LEU A 95 4.02 0.86 -27.39
N VAL A 96 4.10 2.19 -27.27
CA VAL A 96 3.93 2.90 -26.00
C VAL A 96 2.51 2.73 -25.44
N HIS A 97 1.50 2.73 -26.30
CA HIS A 97 0.11 2.50 -25.90
C HIS A 97 -0.11 1.08 -25.37
N VAL A 98 0.32 0.05 -26.11
CA VAL A 98 0.23 -1.35 -25.69
C VAL A 98 0.99 -1.60 -24.38
N ALA A 99 2.18 -1.00 -24.22
CA ALA A 99 2.95 -1.09 -22.98
C ALA A 99 2.21 -0.44 -21.79
N LEU A 100 1.55 0.70 -22.01
CA LEU A 100 0.77 1.38 -20.97
C LEU A 100 -0.46 0.58 -20.56
N GLU A 101 -1.18 -0.01 -21.51
CA GLU A 101 -2.30 -0.92 -21.20
C GLU A 101 -1.83 -2.12 -20.38
N GLY A 102 -0.68 -2.70 -20.72
CA GLY A 102 -0.06 -3.79 -19.96
C GLY A 102 0.23 -3.40 -18.50
N VAL A 103 0.82 -2.22 -18.28
CA VAL A 103 1.09 -1.69 -16.92
C VAL A 103 -0.21 -1.42 -16.16
N MET A 104 -1.20 -0.78 -16.79
CA MET A 104 -2.49 -0.50 -16.13
C MET A 104 -3.19 -1.78 -15.71
N ALA A 105 -3.22 -2.80 -16.59
CA ALA A 105 -3.78 -4.11 -16.27
C ALA A 105 -2.99 -4.81 -15.14
N GLY A 106 -1.66 -4.65 -15.12
CA GLY A 106 -0.80 -5.14 -14.04
C GLY A 106 -1.10 -4.47 -12.70
N LEU A 107 -1.19 -3.13 -12.68
CA LEU A 107 -1.55 -2.37 -11.48
C LEU A 107 -2.96 -2.68 -10.99
N GLU A 108 -3.94 -2.88 -11.88
CA GLU A 108 -5.28 -3.30 -11.51
C GLU A 108 -5.26 -4.65 -10.77
N LYS A 109 -4.46 -5.61 -11.26
CA LYS A 109 -4.26 -6.91 -10.58
C LYS A 109 -3.62 -6.74 -9.21
N VAL A 110 -2.60 -5.87 -9.08
CA VAL A 110 -1.97 -5.54 -7.80
C VAL A 110 -2.99 -4.96 -6.83
N MET A 111 -3.78 -3.96 -7.26
CA MET A 111 -4.81 -3.34 -6.42
C MET A 111 -5.86 -4.36 -5.95
N LYS A 112 -6.35 -5.23 -6.83
CA LYS A 112 -7.28 -6.32 -6.48
C LYS A 112 -6.64 -7.28 -5.48
N ALA A 113 -5.38 -7.66 -5.69
CA ALA A 113 -4.66 -8.56 -4.79
C ALA A 113 -4.45 -7.93 -3.40
N THR A 114 -4.07 -6.65 -3.34
CA THR A 114 -3.95 -5.87 -2.09
C THR A 114 -5.28 -5.83 -1.33
N GLY A 115 -6.38 -5.53 -2.03
CA GLY A 115 -7.73 -5.56 -1.44
C GLY A 115 -8.09 -6.94 -0.89
N CYS A 116 -7.80 -8.00 -1.65
CA CYS A 116 -8.03 -9.38 -1.22
C CYS A 116 -7.20 -9.76 0.03
N VAL A 117 -5.94 -9.35 0.10
CA VAL A 117 -5.09 -9.58 1.29
C VAL A 117 -5.68 -8.87 2.50
N ARG A 118 -6.01 -7.58 2.39
CA ARG A 118 -6.64 -6.80 3.47
C ARG A 118 -7.93 -7.41 3.98
N LEU A 119 -8.84 -7.81 3.08
CA LEU A 119 -10.10 -8.45 3.44
C LEU A 119 -9.88 -9.82 4.10
N ARG A 120 -8.90 -10.59 3.63
CA ARG A 120 -8.56 -11.89 4.22
C ARG A 120 -7.95 -11.73 5.61
N THR A 121 -7.13 -10.71 5.84
CA THR A 121 -6.60 -10.37 7.17
C THR A 121 -7.74 -10.02 8.11
N LEU A 122 -8.63 -9.11 7.71
CA LEU A 122 -9.78 -8.72 8.52
C LEU A 122 -10.66 -9.92 8.85
N LYS A 123 -11.06 -10.71 7.85
CA LYS A 123 -11.84 -11.93 8.05
C LYS A 123 -11.14 -12.88 9.02
N GLY A 124 -9.86 -13.15 8.81
CA GLY A 124 -9.10 -14.08 9.65
C GLY A 124 -9.00 -13.63 11.11
N VAL A 125 -8.89 -12.33 11.38
CA VAL A 125 -8.93 -11.79 12.74
C VAL A 125 -10.32 -11.98 13.35
N LEU A 126 -11.38 -11.64 12.61
CA LEU A 126 -12.75 -11.81 13.08
C LEU A 126 -13.15 -13.29 13.31
N ASP A 127 -12.56 -14.22 12.56
CA ASP A 127 -12.76 -15.67 12.75
C ASP A 127 -12.15 -16.18 14.09
N VAL A 128 -11.22 -15.44 14.71
CA VAL A 128 -10.56 -15.82 15.98
C VAL A 128 -11.24 -15.17 17.19
N LEU A 129 -11.77 -13.96 17.02
CA LEU A 129 -12.33 -13.17 18.10
C LEU A 129 -13.75 -13.61 18.48
N SER A 130 -14.13 -13.38 19.74
CA SER A 130 -15.53 -13.52 20.15
C SER A 130 -16.40 -12.42 19.52
N PRO A 131 -17.74 -12.59 19.44
CA PRO A 131 -18.62 -11.57 18.88
C PRO A 131 -18.48 -10.19 19.53
N LEU A 132 -18.30 -10.14 20.86
CA LEU A 132 -18.09 -8.88 21.57
C LEU A 132 -16.75 -8.23 21.18
N GLN A 133 -15.67 -9.01 21.14
CA GLN A 133 -14.34 -8.54 20.73
C GLN A 133 -14.34 -8.06 19.27
N CYS A 134 -15.12 -8.69 18.38
CA CYS A 134 -15.29 -8.24 17.00
C CYS A 134 -15.88 -6.83 16.93
N VAL A 135 -16.90 -6.54 17.74
CA VAL A 135 -17.53 -5.20 17.80
C VAL A 135 -16.52 -4.16 18.28
N GLU A 136 -15.80 -4.45 19.37
CA GLU A 136 -14.77 -3.56 19.92
C GLU A 136 -13.63 -3.32 18.91
N PHE A 137 -13.17 -4.37 18.24
CA PHE A 137 -12.14 -4.31 17.23
C PHE A 137 -12.56 -3.45 16.02
N LEU A 138 -13.78 -3.65 15.51
CA LEU A 138 -14.30 -2.86 14.39
C LEU A 138 -14.54 -1.40 14.77
N ALA A 139 -15.00 -1.12 15.99
CA ALA A 139 -15.10 0.23 16.53
C ALA A 139 -13.72 0.91 16.58
N GLY A 140 -12.70 0.19 17.05
CA GLY A 140 -11.30 0.65 17.04
C GLY A 140 -10.80 0.98 15.64
N ILE A 141 -11.05 0.12 14.64
CA ILE A 141 -10.72 0.39 13.23
C ILE A 141 -11.44 1.65 12.73
N GLY A 142 -12.73 1.81 13.04
CA GLY A 142 -13.52 2.97 12.64
C GLY A 142 -12.96 4.27 13.21
N MET A 143 -12.65 4.29 14.50
CA MET A 143 -11.99 5.45 15.15
C MET A 143 -10.65 5.78 14.48
N LEU A 144 -9.82 4.76 14.21
CA LEU A 144 -8.55 4.97 13.53
C LEU A 144 -8.72 5.58 12.13
N GLN A 145 -9.70 5.09 11.35
CA GLN A 145 -9.99 5.64 10.02
C GLN A 145 -10.42 7.12 10.09
N ILE A 146 -11.20 7.50 11.10
CA ILE A 146 -11.60 8.90 11.31
C ILE A 146 -10.37 9.76 11.63
N LEU A 147 -9.52 9.30 12.55
CA LEU A 147 -8.30 10.02 12.94
C LEU A 147 -7.35 10.21 11.74
N LEU A 148 -7.14 9.17 10.93
CA LEU A 148 -6.33 9.25 9.72
C LEU A 148 -6.88 10.28 8.71
N ARG A 149 -8.21 10.33 8.53
CA ARG A 149 -8.85 11.32 7.64
C ARG A 149 -8.71 12.74 8.17
N GLN A 150 -8.90 12.93 9.47
CA GLN A 150 -8.71 14.24 10.12
C GLN A 150 -7.26 14.71 10.01
N TRP A 151 -6.31 13.81 10.24
CA TRP A 151 -4.89 14.09 10.07
C TRP A 151 -4.55 14.47 8.62
N GLY A 152 -5.06 13.72 7.64
CA GLY A 152 -4.89 14.04 6.22
C GLY A 152 -5.42 15.44 5.87
N LYS A 153 -6.60 15.83 6.39
CA LYS A 153 -7.14 17.18 6.21
C LYS A 153 -6.23 18.27 6.80
N LYS A 154 -5.70 18.03 8.00
CA LYS A 154 -4.78 18.97 8.67
C LYS A 154 -3.49 19.15 7.87
N MET A 155 -2.91 18.07 7.37
CA MET A 155 -1.70 18.10 6.54
C MET A 155 -1.90 18.89 5.25
N VAL A 156 -3.05 18.72 4.58
CA VAL A 156 -3.39 19.49 3.36
C VAL A 156 -3.57 20.98 3.67
N SER A 157 -4.17 21.33 4.80
CA SER A 157 -4.35 22.74 5.19
C SER A 157 -3.07 23.47 5.61
N THR A 158 -1.97 22.77 5.88
CA THR A 158 -0.68 23.37 6.26
C THR A 158 0.26 23.59 5.06
N ILE A 159 -0.12 23.09 3.88
CA ILE A 159 0.68 23.19 2.64
C ILE A 159 0.22 24.38 1.75
N ASN A 160 -0.93 24.99 2.04
CA ASN A 160 -1.38 26.27 1.46
C ASN A 160 -1.01 27.44 2.38
#